data_AF-A0A5K1DF05-F1
#
_entry.id   AF-A0A5K1DF05-F1
#
_cell.length_a   1.000
_cell.length_b   1.000
_cell.length_c   1.000
_cell.angle_alpha   90.00
_cell.angle_beta   90.00
_cell.angle_gamma   90.00
#
_symmetry.space_group_name_H-M   'P 1'
#
loop_
_entity.id
_entity.type
_entity.pdbx_description
1 polymer ?
#
loop_
_entity_poly.entity_id
_entity_poly.type
_entity_poly.pdbx_seq_one_letter_code
_entity_poly.pdbx_strand_id
1 'polypeptide(L)' 'NVSSGHCLVTHIFGATGTGIRLAREGMEVHGIDYEGHGKSSGLQGYISNFDDVVDDCSDFFTSIT' A
#
# COMPACT_ATOMS: atom_id res chain seq x y z
N ASN A 1 6.42 -20.49 9.60
CA ASN A 1 5.02 -20.85 9.89
C ASN A 1 4.26 -19.57 10.21
N VAL A 2 3.94 -18.81 9.17
CA VAL A 2 2.90 -17.78 9.19
C VAL A 2 2.10 -18.10 7.94
N SER A 3 1.08 -18.94 8.10
CA SER A 3 0.24 -19.38 7.00
C SER A 3 -0.68 -18.23 6.60
N SER A 4 -0.54 -17.76 5.35
CA SER A 4 -1.63 -17.29 4.48
C SER A 4 -2.88 -16.78 5.21
N GLY A 5 -2.98 -15.49 5.48
CA GLY A 5 -4.13 -14.92 6.17
C GLY A 5 -4.19 -13.41 6.16
N HIS A 6 -4.55 -12.84 5.01
CA HIS A 6 -5.07 -11.47 4.84
C HIS A 6 -4.06 -10.32 5.02
N CYS A 7 -3.30 -10.03 3.97
CA CYS A 7 -2.64 -8.74 3.76
C CYS A 7 -3.69 -7.69 3.38
N LEU A 8 -3.89 -6.64 4.21
CA LEU A 8 -4.76 -5.52 3.85
C LEU A 8 -3.95 -4.31 3.38
N VAL A 9 -4.27 -3.84 2.19
CA VAL A 9 -3.64 -2.69 1.53
C VAL A 9 -4.30 -1.39 1.97
N THR A 10 -3.52 -0.41 2.44
CA THR A 10 -4.06 0.92 2.77
C THR A 10 -3.20 2.03 2.18
N HIS A 11 -3.83 3.03 1.56
CA HIS A 11 -3.19 4.31 1.22
C HIS A 11 -2.73 4.98 2.53
N ILE A 12 -1.42 5.10 2.74
CA ILE A 12 -0.86 5.32 4.08
C ILE A 12 -1.09 6.74 4.61
N PHE A 13 -1.39 7.71 3.75
CA PHE A 13 -1.57 9.09 4.22
C PHE A 13 -2.84 9.30 5.08
N GLY A 14 -3.84 8.40 5.01
CA GLY A 14 -5.10 8.52 5.75
C GLY A 14 -5.49 7.33 6.62
N ALA A 15 -4.84 6.18 6.49
CA ALA A 15 -5.32 4.91 7.04
C ALA A 15 -4.54 4.39 8.26
N THR A 16 -3.62 5.17 8.84
CA THR A 16 -2.80 4.76 10.00
C THR A 16 -3.62 4.18 11.15
N GLY A 17 -4.75 4.81 11.51
CA GLY A 17 -5.62 4.31 12.58
C GLY A 17 -6.26 2.95 12.25
N THR A 18 -6.64 2.75 10.99
CA THR A 18 -7.20 1.48 10.51
C THR A 18 -6.12 0.40 10.43
N GLY A 19 -4.94 0.72 9.89
CA GLY A 19 -3.81 -0.20 9.81
C GLY A 19 -3.36 -0.71 11.18
N ILE A 20 -3.27 0.17 12.18
CA ILE A 20 -2.94 -0.24 13.56
C ILE A 20 -3.99 -1.19 14.15
N ARG A 21 -5.28 -0.94 13.89
CA ARG A 21 -6.35 -1.83 14.37
C ARG A 21 -6.25 -3.20 13.73
N LEU A 22 -5.96 -3.28 12.44
CA LEU A 22 -5.83 -4.55 11.73
C LEU A 22 -4.60 -5.34 12.19
N ALA A 23 -3.46 -4.65 12.37
CA ALA A 23 -2.25 -5.26 12.89
C ALA A 23 -2.44 -5.85 14.30
N ARG A 24 -3.26 -5.20 15.14
CA ARG A 24 -3.62 -5.71 16.48
C ARG A 24 -4.44 -6.99 16.45
N GLU A 25 -5.22 -7.20 15.40
CA GLU A 25 -6.00 -8.42 15.18
C GLU A 25 -5.18 -9.53 14.48
N GLY A 26 -3.87 -9.32 14.30
CA GLY A 26 -2.96 -10.32 13.73
C GLY A 26 -2.85 -10.31 12.20
N MET A 27 -3.35 -9.27 11.52
CA MET A 27 -3.19 -9.09 10.08
C MET A 27 -1.86 -8.40 9.74
N GLU A 28 -1.26 -8.81 8.63
CA GLU A 28 -0.15 -8.07 8.03
C GLU A 28 -0.69 -6.88 7.22
N VAL A 29 -0.10 -5.71 7.40
CA VAL A 29 -0.59 -4.46 6.78
C VAL A 29 0.56 -3.81 6.05
N HIS A 30 0.40 -3.62 4.75
CA HIS A 30 1.35 -2.91 3.91
C HIS A 30 0.65 -1.75 3.20
N GLY A 31 1.38 -0.67 2.99
CA GLY A 31 0.92 0.47 2.23
C GLY A 31 2.07 1.04 1.41
N ILE A 32 1.75 1.49 0.20
CA ILE A 32 2.68 2.17 -0.69
C ILE A 32 2.15 3.57 -1.00
N ASP A 33 3.08 4.49 -1.24
CA ASP A 33 2.77 5.83 -1.72
C ASP A 33 2.90 5.82 -3.26
N TYR A 34 1.92 6.37 -3.97
CA TYR A 34 1.96 6.46 -5.44
C TYR A 34 2.81 7.64 -5.90
N GLU A 35 3.11 7.67 -7.20
CA GLU A 35 3.72 8.84 -7.85
C GLU A 35 3.04 10.14 -7.38
N GLY A 36 3.85 11.11 -6.98
CA GLY A 36 3.38 12.42 -6.55
C GLY A 36 2.67 12.44 -5.19
N HIS A 37 2.65 11.35 -4.44
CA HIS A 37 1.99 11.25 -3.13
C HIS A 37 2.96 10.80 -2.03
N GLY A 38 2.68 11.24 -0.80
CA GLY A 38 3.43 10.81 0.39
C GLY A 38 4.94 11.02 0.26
N LYS A 39 5.71 9.94 0.33
CA LYS A 39 7.19 9.94 0.21
C LYS A 39 7.68 9.54 -1.19
N SER A 40 6.79 9.17 -2.09
CA SER A 40 7.15 8.78 -3.45
C SER A 40 7.48 10.01 -4.31
N SER A 41 8.36 9.81 -5.28
CA SER A 41 8.77 10.86 -6.22
C SER A 41 7.64 11.24 -7.18
N GLY A 42 7.84 12.35 -7.91
CA GLY A 42 6.86 12.87 -8.86
C GLY A 42 6.40 14.27 -8.47
N LEU A 43 5.56 14.87 -9.32
CA LEU A 43 4.97 16.17 -9.03
C LEU A 43 3.86 15.99 -7.99
N GLN A 44 3.87 16.80 -6.93
CA GLN A 44 2.94 16.65 -5.81
C GLN A 44 1.47 16.67 -6.28
N GLY A 45 0.74 15.59 -6.00
CA GLY A 45 -0.66 15.41 -6.35
C GLY A 45 -0.89 15.11 -7.83
N TYR A 46 0.15 14.72 -8.57
CA TYR A 46 0.07 14.42 -9.99
C TYR A 46 0.52 12.98 -10.26
N ILE A 47 -0.30 12.29 -11.03
CA ILE A 47 -0.04 10.95 -11.55
C ILE A 47 0.03 11.11 -13.06
N SER A 48 1.16 10.73 -13.64
CA SER A 48 1.40 10.90 -15.08
C SER A 48 0.64 9.88 -15.92
N ASN A 49 0.53 8.64 -15.43
CA ASN A 49 -0.24 7.57 -16.02
C ASN A 49 -0.95 6.74 -14.94
N PHE A 50 -2.22 6.43 -15.15
CA PHE A 50 -2.99 5.63 -14.22
C PHE A 50 -2.61 4.14 -14.27
N ASP A 51 -2.16 3.63 -15.41
CA ASP A 51 -1.76 2.22 -15.52
C ASP A 51 -0.55 1.93 -14.62
N ASP A 52 0.40 2.87 -14.50
CA ASP A 52 1.58 2.77 -13.64
C ASP A 52 1.19 2.58 -12.16
N VAL A 53 0.10 3.21 -11.71
CA VAL A 53 -0.45 3.03 -10.35
C VAL A 53 -0.92 1.60 -10.12
N VAL A 54 -1.59 1.02 -11.13
CA VAL A 54 -2.12 -0.34 -11.08
C VAL A 54 -0.97 -1.36 -11.10
N ASP A 55 0.00 -1.15 -11.97
CA ASP A 55 1.17 -2.00 -12.12
C ASP A 55 2.04 -1.97 -10.86
N ASP A 56 2.34 -0.78 -10.30
CA ASP A 56 3.09 -0.63 -9.04
C ASP A 56 2.41 -1.35 -7.88
N CYS A 57 1.08 -1.26 -7.78
CA CYS A 57 0.30 -2.03 -6.81
C CYS A 57 0.46 -3.53 -7.03
N SER A 58 0.20 -4.00 -8.26
CA SER A 58 0.25 -5.41 -8.61
C SER A 58 1.63 -6.01 -8.30
N ASP A 59 2.69 -5.33 -8.71
CA ASP A 59 4.06 -5.78 -8.53
C ASP A 59 4.44 -5.84 -7.05
N PHE A 60 4.12 -4.79 -6.29
CA PHE A 60 4.41 -4.76 -4.85
C PHE A 60 3.68 -5.89 -4.11
N PHE A 61 2.37 -6.06 -4.29
CA PHE A 61 1.61 -7.09 -3.56
C PHE A 61 1.94 -8.51 -4.01
N THR A 62 2.30 -8.70 -5.27
CA THR A 62 2.79 -9.99 -5.76
C THR A 62 4.19 -10.31 -5.21
N SER A 63 5.03 -9.30 -4.95
CA SER A 63 6.39 -9.53 -4.43
C SER A 63 6.43 -9.97 -2.96
N ILE A 64 5.40 -9.63 -2.17
CA ILE A 64 5.31 -9.93 -0.74
C ILE A 64 4.41 -11.13 -0.42
N THR A 65 3.68 -11.65 -1.41
CA THR A 65 2.82 -12.84 -1.29
C THR A 65 3.61 -14.09 -1.65
#